data_AF-A0A2E8D1K4-F1
#
_entry.id   AF-A0A2E8D1K4-F1
#
_cell.length_a   1.000
_cell.length_b   1.000
_cell.length_c   1.000
_cell.angle_alpha   90.00
_cell.angle_beta   90.00
_cell.angle_gamma   90.00
#
_symmetry.space_group_name_H-M   'P 1'
#
loop_
_entity.id
_entity.type
_entity.pdbx_description
1 polymer ?
#
loop_
_entity_poly.entity_id
_entity_poly.type
_entity_poly.pdbx_seq_one_letter_code
_entity_poly.pdbx_strand_id
1 'polypeptide(L)'
;MLNASGQRADAKKIMIVLTDGYHNRGTEPIHAANQAAAEDIEIYTITFGNHADIARMQAIANATGGEHYHAPNAAALKDVFLQVVQDSAGIQFVK
;
A
#
# COMPACT_ATOMS: atom_id res chain seq x y z
N MET A 1 8.92 -13.85 0.18
CA MET A 1 8.42 -12.98 1.26
C MET A 1 9.59 -12.16 1.77
N LEU A 2 9.40 -10.90 2.18
CA LEU A 2 10.43 -9.86 2.36
C LEU A 2 11.56 -10.17 3.39
N ASN A 3 11.64 -11.40 3.89
CA ASN A 3 12.71 -11.88 4.76
C ASN A 3 13.83 -12.49 3.87
N ALA A 4 14.83 -11.69 3.55
CA ALA A 4 16.04 -12.12 2.83
C ALA A 4 17.30 -11.90 3.69
N SER A 5 18.32 -12.73 3.50
CA SER A 5 19.64 -12.56 4.13
C SER A 5 20.26 -11.24 3.67
N GLY A 6 20.22 -10.22 4.54
CA GLY A 6 20.61 -8.84 4.22
C GLY A 6 19.61 -7.78 4.71
N GLN A 7 18.45 -8.19 5.23
CA GLN A 7 17.53 -7.27 5.88
C GLN A 7 18.15 -6.71 7.18
N ARG A 8 18.20 -5.38 7.31
CA ARG A 8 18.55 -4.74 8.57
C ARG A 8 17.49 -5.11 9.60
N ALA A 9 17.92 -5.60 10.77
CA ALA A 9 17.02 -6.03 11.83
C ALA A 9 15.98 -4.96 12.21
N ASP A 10 16.36 -3.67 12.13
CA ASP A 10 15.53 -2.53 12.50
C ASP A 10 14.95 -1.79 11.28
N ALA A 11 14.73 -2.47 10.15
CA ALA A 11 14.08 -1.88 8.99
C ALA A 11 12.57 -2.15 9.00
N LYS A 12 11.77 -1.10 8.81
CA LYS A 12 10.36 -1.23 8.45
C LYS A 12 10.23 -1.97 7.11
N LYS A 13 9.27 -2.90 7.02
CA LYS A 13 8.93 -3.59 5.78
C LYS A 13 7.72 -2.91 5.18
N ILE A 14 7.93 -2.27 4.04
CA ILE A 14 6.88 -1.50 3.37
C ILE A 14 6.63 -2.12 1.99
N MET A 15 5.37 -2.30 1.64
CA MET A 15 4.91 -2.67 0.31
C MET A 15 4.01 -1.58 -0.26
N ILE A 16 4.23 -1.17 -1.51
CA ILE A 16 3.36 -0.23 -2.21
C ILE A 16 2.67 -0.98 -3.35
N VAL A 17 1.33 -0.98 -3.36
CA VAL A 17 0.50 -1.70 -4.33
C VAL A 17 -0.30 -0.72 -5.17
N LEU A 18 -0.09 -0.74 -6.50
CA LEU A 18 -0.83 0.05 -7.47
C LEU A 18 -1.78 -0.87 -8.28
N THR A 19 -3.08 -0.59 -8.28
CA THR A 19 -4.09 -1.42 -8.99
C THR A 19 -5.39 -0.64 -9.23
N ASP A 20 -6.31 -1.15 -10.05
CA ASP A 20 -7.70 -0.70 -10.11
C ASP A 20 -8.58 -1.35 -9.02
N GLY A 21 -8.01 -2.21 -8.17
CA GLY A 21 -8.71 -2.82 -7.03
C GLY A 21 -9.66 -3.96 -7.41
N TYR A 22 -9.80 -4.30 -8.70
CA TYR A 22 -10.60 -5.44 -9.12
C TYR A 22 -9.84 -6.75 -8.94
N HIS A 23 -10.21 -7.50 -7.90
CA HIS A 23 -9.75 -8.87 -7.73
C HIS A 23 -10.62 -9.81 -8.56
N ASN A 24 -10.00 -10.62 -9.42
CA ASN A 24 -10.72 -11.55 -10.30
C ASN A 24 -10.30 -13.02 -10.15
N ARG A 25 -9.16 -13.31 -9.48
CA ARG A 25 -8.60 -14.66 -9.29
C ARG A 25 -7.61 -14.68 -8.12
N GLY A 26 -7.58 -15.78 -7.38
CA GLY A 26 -6.57 -16.04 -6.36
C GLY A 26 -7.14 -15.98 -4.94
N THR A 27 -6.25 -15.79 -3.97
CA THR A 27 -6.64 -15.61 -2.56
C THR A 27 -7.27 -14.22 -2.40
N GLU A 28 -8.38 -14.16 -1.66
CA GLU A 28 -9.02 -12.87 -1.37
C GLU A 28 -8.00 -11.87 -0.80
N PRO A 29 -7.86 -10.67 -1.38
CA PRO A 29 -6.78 -9.73 -1.04
C PRO A 29 -6.69 -9.39 0.45
N ILE A 30 -7.82 -9.37 1.15
CA ILE A 30 -7.85 -9.09 2.58
C ILE A 30 -7.19 -10.21 3.41
N HIS A 31 -7.25 -11.46 2.99
CA HIS A 31 -6.55 -12.55 3.68
C HIS A 31 -5.04 -12.45 3.49
N ALA A 32 -4.59 -12.11 2.28
CA ALA A 32 -3.17 -11.86 2.02
C ALA A 32 -2.66 -10.65 2.82
N ALA A 33 -3.47 -9.58 2.94
CA ALA A 33 -3.14 -8.40 3.73
C ALA A 33 -2.98 -8.75 5.22
N ASN A 34 -3.90 -9.54 5.78
CA ASN A 34 -3.81 -9.99 7.17
C ASN A 34 -2.55 -10.86 7.41
N GLN A 35 -2.17 -11.69 6.45
CA GLN A 35 -0.92 -12.45 6.54
C GLN A 35 0.30 -11.51 6.51
N ALA A 36 0.29 -10.51 5.64
CA ALA A 36 1.35 -9.52 5.55
C ALA A 36 1.50 -8.73 6.87
N ALA A 37 0.38 -8.33 7.48
CA ALA A 37 0.37 -7.69 8.80
C ALA A 37 1.00 -8.58 9.88
N ALA A 38 0.72 -9.89 9.87
CA ALA A 38 1.34 -10.84 10.79
C ALA A 38 2.87 -11.01 10.56
N GLU A 39 3.41 -10.55 9.44
CA GLU A 39 4.84 -10.54 9.11
C GLU A 39 5.50 -9.15 9.30
N ASP A 40 4.80 -8.22 9.95
CA ASP A 40 5.16 -6.80 10.15
C ASP A 40 5.39 -6.05 8.82
N ILE A 41 4.60 -6.37 7.79
CA ILE A 41 4.63 -5.69 6.49
C ILE A 41 3.49 -4.67 6.43
N GLU A 42 3.86 -3.40 6.31
CA GLU A 42 2.95 -2.26 6.14
C GLU A 42 2.65 -2.08 4.64
N ILE A 43 1.37 -2.11 4.24
CA ILE A 43 0.95 -2.02 2.84
C ILE A 43 0.28 -0.66 2.58
N TYR A 44 0.89 0.11 1.69
CA TYR A 44 0.32 1.32 1.11
C TYR A 44 -0.33 0.96 -0.21
N THR A 45 -1.54 1.45 -0.47
CA THR A 45 -2.28 1.10 -1.69
C THR A 45 -2.61 2.34 -2.50
N ILE A 46 -2.47 2.25 -3.82
CA ILE A 46 -2.79 3.30 -4.78
C ILE A 46 -3.82 2.73 -5.74
N THR A 47 -5.03 3.30 -5.77
CA THR A 47 -6.00 2.98 -6.81
C THR A 47 -5.79 3.87 -8.03
N PHE A 48 -5.95 3.32 -9.23
CA PHE A 48 -5.84 4.07 -10.48
C PHE A 48 -7.11 4.05 -11.31
N GLY A 49 -7.56 5.23 -11.74
CA GLY A 49 -8.68 5.41 -12.66
C GLY A 49 -10.06 5.39 -11.99
N ASN A 50 -11.07 5.90 -12.72
CA ASN A 50 -12.37 6.27 -12.15
C ASN A 50 -13.25 5.11 -11.65
N HIS A 51 -12.96 3.88 -12.05
CA HIS A 51 -13.76 2.71 -11.69
C HIS A 51 -13.10 1.85 -10.61
N ALA A 52 -12.06 2.37 -9.95
CA ALA A 52 -11.31 1.57 -9.02
C ALA A 52 -12.10 1.23 -7.74
N ASP A 53 -11.86 0.04 -7.19
CA ASP A 53 -12.47 -0.40 -5.93
C ASP A 53 -11.73 0.21 -4.72
N ILE A 54 -11.98 1.50 -4.49
CA ILE A 54 -11.36 2.29 -3.42
C ILE A 54 -11.64 1.68 -2.04
N ALA A 55 -12.86 1.21 -1.80
CA ALA A 55 -13.25 0.66 -0.50
C ALA A 55 -12.45 -0.61 -0.16
N ARG A 56 -12.28 -1.52 -1.14
CA ARG A 56 -11.44 -2.72 -0.96
C ARG A 56 -9.99 -2.34 -0.67
N MET A 57 -9.42 -1.42 -1.45
CA MET A 57 -8.00 -1.06 -1.30
C MET A 57 -7.71 -0.28 -0.02
N GLN A 58 -8.66 0.51 0.47
CA GLN A 58 -8.61 1.11 1.81
C GLN A 58 -8.61 0.04 2.91
N ALA A 59 -9.48 -0.97 2.81
CA ALA A 59 -9.53 -2.04 3.81
C ALA A 59 -8.21 -2.82 3.89
N ILE A 60 -7.54 -3.04 2.75
CA ILE A 60 -6.21 -3.68 2.69
C ILE A 60 -5.15 -2.82 3.39
N ALA A 61 -5.08 -1.52 3.06
CA ALA A 61 -4.11 -0.62 3.68
C ALA A 61 -4.28 -0.59 5.20
N ASN A 62 -5.52 -0.36 5.66
CA ASN A 62 -5.88 -0.31 7.07
C ASN A 62 -5.53 -1.60 7.82
N ALA A 63 -5.73 -2.77 7.20
CA ALA A 63 -5.43 -4.06 7.83
C ALA A 63 -3.94 -4.25 8.15
N THR A 64 -3.06 -3.47 7.51
CA THR A 64 -1.59 -3.57 7.65
C THR A 64 -0.96 -2.34 8.30
N GLY A 65 -1.78 -1.34 8.68
CA GLY A 65 -1.29 -0.08 9.25
C GLY A 65 -0.74 0.93 8.24
N GLY A 66 -0.90 0.68 6.93
CA GLY A 66 -0.57 1.63 5.87
C GLY A 66 -1.76 2.50 5.47
N GLU A 67 -1.57 3.33 4.44
CA GLU A 67 -2.56 4.29 3.96
C GLU A 67 -2.95 4.05 2.49
N HIS A 68 -4.15 4.50 2.13
CA HIS A 68 -4.67 4.42 0.78
C HIS A 68 -4.66 5.77 0.06
N TYR A 69 -4.38 5.73 -1.25
CA TYR A 69 -4.33 6.89 -2.13
C TYR A 69 -5.06 6.58 -3.42
N HIS A 70 -5.59 7.63 -4.06
CA HIS A 70 -6.28 7.49 -5.34
C HIS A 70 -5.67 8.42 -6.40
N ALA A 71 -5.32 7.84 -7.54
CA ALA A 71 -4.86 8.56 -8.73
C ALA A 71 -5.93 8.45 -9.85
N PRO A 72 -6.74 9.49 -10.10
CA PRO A 72 -7.79 9.42 -11.11
C PRO A 72 -7.23 9.38 -12.54
N ASN A 73 -5.99 9.79 -12.75
CA ASN A 73 -5.33 9.83 -14.07
C ASN A 73 -3.79 9.81 -13.94
N ALA A 74 -3.12 9.68 -15.09
CA ALA A 74 -1.65 9.56 -15.16
C ALA A 74 -0.90 10.80 -14.64
N ALA A 75 -1.48 12.01 -14.79
CA ALA A 75 -0.85 13.22 -14.29
C ALA A 75 -0.81 13.23 -12.75
N ALA A 76 -1.91 12.85 -12.11
CA ALA A 76 -2.02 12.76 -10.65
C ALA A 76 -1.19 11.61 -10.06
N LEU A 77 -0.95 10.53 -10.82
CA LEU A 77 -0.24 9.35 -10.33
C LEU A 77 1.18 9.67 -9.82
N LYS A 78 1.89 10.60 -10.47
CA LYS A 78 3.23 11.00 -10.05
C LYS A 78 3.21 11.64 -8.66
N ASP A 79 2.28 12.57 -8.44
CA ASP A 79 2.19 13.31 -7.18
C ASP A 79 1.77 12.38 -6.04
N VAL A 80 0.82 11.48 -6.30
CA VAL A 80 0.41 10.44 -5.35
C VAL A 80 1.56 9.51 -4.98
N PHE A 81 2.36 9.08 -5.95
CA PHE A 81 3.50 8.20 -5.66
C PHE A 81 4.54 8.91 -4.79
N LEU A 82 4.81 10.20 -5.05
CA LEU A 82 5.71 11.00 -4.22
C LEU A 82 5.18 11.16 -2.79
N GLN A 83 3.88 11.39 -2.64
CA GLN A 83 3.24 11.49 -1.34
C GLN A 83 3.37 10.18 -0.54
N VAL A 84 3.07 9.03 -1.16
CA VAL A 84 3.22 7.71 -0.52
C VAL A 84 4.66 7.48 -0.04
N VAL A 85 5.65 7.86 -0.84
CA VAL A 85 7.06 7.72 -0.45
C VAL A 85 7.41 8.61 0.75
N GLN A 86 6.87 9.82 0.82
CA GLN A 86 7.08 10.72 1.96
C GLN A 86 6.44 10.17 3.24
N ASP A 87 5.17 9.75 3.14
CA ASP A 87 4.38 9.25 4.26
C ASP A 87 4.95 7.93 4.79
N SER A 88 5.30 6.99 3.90
CA SER A 88 5.89 5.70 4.26
C SER A 88 7.31 5.82 4.84
N ALA A 89 8.07 6.84 4.45
CA ALA A 89 9.37 7.15 5.05
C ALA A 89 9.26 7.80 6.45
N GLY A 90 8.04 8.16 6.89
CA GLY A 90 7.80 8.84 8.15
C GLY A 90 8.26 10.31 8.15
N ILE A 91 8.35 10.94 6.97
CA ILE A 91 8.72 12.35 6.84
C ILE A 91 7.47 13.19 7.07
N GLN A 92 7.14 13.47 8.33
CA GLN A 92 6.04 14.37 8.67
C GLN A 92 6.54 15.82 8.76
N PHE A 93 5.98 16.72 7.93
CA PHE A 93 6.08 18.15 8.18
C PHE A 93 5.07 18.51 9.28
N VAL A 94 5.59 18.76 10.49
CA VAL A 94 4.79 19.41 11.55
C VAL A 94 4.49 20.83 11.08
N LYS A 95 3.21 21.14 10.86
CA LYS A 95 2.74 22.51 10.61
C LYS A 95 2.60 23.28 11.91
#